data_AF-A0A956NT65-F1
#
_entry.id   AF-A0A956NT65-F1
#
_cell.length_a   1.000
_cell.length_b   1.000
_cell.length_c   1.000
_cell.angle_alpha   90.00
_cell.angle_beta   90.00
_cell.angle_gamma   90.00
#
_symmetry.space_group_name_H-M   'P 1'
#
loop_
_entity.id
_entity.type
_entity.pdbx_description
1 polymer ?
#
loop_
_entity_poly.entity_id
_entity_poly.type
_entity_poly.pdbx_seq_one_letter_code
_entity_poly.pdbx_strand_id
1 'polypeptide(L)'
;DVDGTVWYVRNGEIIRIGNKSQNWARSVLDVGVAYGEDLARVRRILEEVAHTLWEDDEFQGVIIEEPEVWGVEDLAADAVTVRVTLKTAPLEQWRVARVMRERIKARFDHEGIEIPFPQRVVWQRSEAGDTEAGDAEAATGAADHG
;
A
#
# COMPACT_ATOMS: atom_id res chain seq x y z
N ASP A 1 -4.00 16.68 -37.78
CA ASP A 1 -4.54 16.32 -39.10
C ASP A 1 -5.97 16.80 -39.19
N VAL A 2 -6.34 17.27 -40.37
CA VAL A 2 -7.64 17.81 -40.80
C VAL A 2 -8.53 16.63 -41.16
N ASP A 3 -9.00 15.88 -40.17
CA ASP A 3 -10.02 14.85 -40.39
C ASP A 3 -11.02 14.84 -39.23
N GLY A 4 -11.99 15.75 -39.36
CA GLY A 4 -13.14 15.82 -38.49
C GLY A 4 -13.97 14.55 -38.60
N THR A 5 -13.86 13.68 -37.60
CA THR A 5 -14.79 12.56 -37.45
C THR A 5 -15.98 13.04 -36.63
N VAL A 6 -17.11 13.25 -37.29
CA VAL A 6 -18.40 13.55 -36.66
C VAL A 6 -19.17 12.24 -36.47
N TRP A 7 -19.47 11.90 -35.22
CA TRP A 7 -20.40 10.81 -34.91
C TRP A 7 -21.77 11.39 -34.57
N TYR A 8 -22.78 11.03 -35.36
CA TYR A 8 -24.19 11.35 -35.08
C TYR A 8 -24.82 10.17 -34.32
N VAL A 9 -25.20 10.39 -33.07
CA VAL A 9 -26.02 9.44 -32.31
C VAL A 9 -27.48 9.94 -32.37
N ARG A 10 -28.40 9.07 -32.79
CA ARG A 10 -29.83 9.39 -32.84
C ARG A 10 -30.38 9.49 -31.41
N ASN A 11 -30.92 10.66 -31.07
CA ASN A 11 -31.62 10.93 -29.80
C ASN A 11 -33.00 10.25 -29.80
N GLY A 12 -33.02 8.95 -29.54
CA GLY A 12 -34.25 8.19 -29.36
C GLY A 12 -33.98 7.02 -28.42
N GLU A 13 -34.38 7.19 -27.16
CA GLU A 13 -34.57 6.11 -26.17
C GLU A 13 -33.33 5.64 -25.39
N ILE A 14 -32.61 6.58 -24.75
CA ILE A 14 -31.94 6.29 -23.49
C ILE A 14 -32.31 7.39 -22.50
N ILE A 15 -33.37 7.20 -21.70
CA ILE A 15 -33.65 8.05 -20.55
C ILE A 15 -33.82 7.20 -19.29
N ARG A 16 -32.77 6.42 -19.01
CA ARG A 16 -32.36 6.17 -17.64
C ARG A 16 -30.84 6.07 -17.59
N ILE A 17 -30.15 7.16 -17.91
CA ILE A 17 -28.79 7.36 -17.41
C ILE A 17 -28.98 7.63 -15.92
N GLY A 18 -28.82 6.60 -15.10
CA GLY A 18 -28.72 6.77 -13.66
C GLY A 18 -27.52 7.67 -13.38
N ASN A 19 -27.76 8.97 -13.21
CA ASN A 19 -26.77 9.89 -12.70
C ASN A 19 -26.53 9.56 -11.23
N LYS A 20 -25.69 8.55 -10.99
CA LYS A 20 -25.03 8.31 -9.70
C LYS A 20 -23.58 8.80 -9.71
N SER A 21 -23.07 9.25 -10.86
CA SER A 21 -21.66 9.51 -11.11
C SER A 21 -21.30 11.00 -11.26
N GLN A 22 -22.25 11.94 -11.24
CA GLN A 22 -21.95 13.37 -11.46
C GLN A 22 -21.92 14.22 -10.20
N ASN A 23 -22.26 13.68 -9.02
CA ASN A 23 -22.42 14.53 -7.82
C ASN A 23 -21.25 14.42 -6.82
N TRP A 24 -20.41 13.40 -6.94
CA TRP A 24 -19.29 13.16 -6.05
C TRP A 24 -18.29 12.17 -6.64
N ALA A 25 -17.06 12.21 -6.13
CA ALA A 25 -16.01 11.23 -6.38
C ALA A 25 -15.54 10.61 -5.06
N ARG A 26 -14.80 9.49 -5.12
CA ARG A 26 -14.19 8.87 -3.94
C ARG A 26 -12.68 8.85 -4.09
N SER A 27 -11.99 9.32 -3.07
CA SER A 27 -10.57 9.14 -2.88
C SER A 27 -10.36 7.89 -2.04
N VAL A 28 -9.62 6.92 -2.56
CA VAL A 28 -9.26 5.68 -1.86
C VAL A 28 -7.74 5.65 -1.71
N LEU A 29 -7.28 5.50 -0.48
CA LEU A 29 -5.87 5.47 -0.13
C LEU A 29 -5.55 4.20 0.62
N ASP A 30 -4.62 3.43 0.06
CA ASP A 30 -4.07 2.23 0.66
C ASP A 30 -2.72 2.60 1.28
N VAL A 31 -2.60 2.43 2.60
CA VAL A 31 -1.45 2.82 3.41
C VAL A 31 -0.79 1.57 3.99
N GLY A 32 0.43 1.27 3.55
CA GLY A 32 1.21 0.17 4.10
C GLY A 32 1.90 0.53 5.41
N VAL A 33 1.80 -0.34 6.40
CA VAL A 33 2.55 -0.29 7.66
C VAL A 33 3.28 -1.60 7.92
N ALA A 34 4.38 -1.57 8.67
CA ALA A 34 5.12 -2.78 9.01
C ALA A 34 4.27 -3.73 9.88
N TYR A 35 4.50 -5.04 9.76
CA TYR A 35 3.76 -6.07 10.51
C TYR A 35 3.89 -5.96 12.04
N GLY A 36 4.94 -5.31 12.54
CA GLY A 36 5.16 -5.09 13.97
C GLY A 36 4.38 -3.93 14.58
N GLU A 37 3.70 -3.12 13.76
CA GLU A 37 2.97 -1.95 14.23
C GLU A 37 1.64 -2.30 14.91
N ASP A 38 1.23 -1.47 15.88
CA ASP A 38 -0.09 -1.57 16.49
C ASP A 38 -1.16 -1.01 15.54
N LEU A 39 -1.92 -1.90 14.89
CA LEU A 39 -2.97 -1.54 13.94
C LEU A 39 -4.08 -0.67 14.56
N ALA A 40 -4.37 -0.80 15.85
CA ALA A 40 -5.36 0.05 16.51
C ALA A 40 -4.82 1.47 16.71
N ARG A 41 -3.51 1.62 16.96
CA ARG A 41 -2.83 2.92 16.97
C ARG A 41 -2.79 3.53 15.57
N VAL A 42 -2.37 2.76 14.56
CA VAL A 42 -2.32 3.21 13.16
C VAL A 42 -3.69 3.71 12.69
N ARG A 43 -4.76 2.94 12.95
CA ARG A 43 -6.13 3.33 12.59
C ARG A 43 -6.53 4.66 13.21
N ARG A 44 -6.31 4.84 14.52
CA ARG A 44 -6.63 6.11 15.21
C ARG A 44 -5.90 7.30 14.61
N ILE A 45 -4.61 7.14 14.32
CA ILE A 45 -3.81 8.20 13.70
C ILE A 45 -4.32 8.53 12.29
N LEU A 46 -4.68 7.52 11.49
CA LEU A 46 -5.26 7.74 10.17
C LEU A 46 -6.61 8.46 10.26
N GLU A 47 -7.46 8.11 11.23
CA GLU A 47 -8.72 8.80 11.51
C GLU A 47 -8.47 10.26 11.90
N GLU A 48 -7.55 10.53 12.82
CA GLU A 48 -7.16 11.89 13.22
C GLU A 48 -6.67 12.74 12.04
N VAL A 49 -5.79 12.18 11.21
CA VAL A 49 -5.25 12.91 10.05
C VAL A 49 -6.34 13.19 9.03
N ALA A 50 -7.24 12.23 8.80
CA ALA A 50 -8.33 12.39 7.84
C ALA A 50 -9.34 13.42 8.34
N HIS A 51 -9.69 13.36 9.63
CA HIS A 51 -10.58 14.33 10.27
C HIS A 51 -9.97 15.75 10.24
N THR A 52 -8.68 15.89 10.56
CA THR A 52 -7.98 17.19 10.46
C THR A 52 -7.97 17.73 9.03
N LEU A 53 -7.90 16.87 8.01
CA LEU A 53 -8.03 17.30 6.61
C LEU A 53 -9.46 17.71 6.26
N TRP A 54 -10.46 17.06 6.84
CA TRP A 54 -11.87 17.39 6.64
C TRP A 54 -12.28 18.72 7.31
N GLU A 55 -11.72 19.01 8.49
CA GLU A 55 -11.95 20.26 9.22
C GLU A 55 -11.18 21.46 8.64
N ASP A 56 -10.23 21.23 7.73
CA ASP A 56 -9.43 22.28 7.11
C ASP A 56 -10.28 23.18 6.20
N ASP A 57 -10.22 24.49 6.42
CA ASP A 57 -10.93 25.49 5.62
C ASP A 57 -10.65 25.38 4.12
N GLU A 58 -9.45 24.95 3.71
CA GLU A 58 -9.09 24.76 2.29
C GLU A 58 -9.88 23.61 1.62
N PHE A 59 -10.37 22.66 2.43
CA PHE A 59 -11.07 21.46 1.98
C PHE A 59 -12.58 21.48 2.28
N GLN A 60 -13.09 22.58 2.86
CA GLN A 60 -14.52 22.77 3.02
C GLN A 60 -15.23 22.77 1.66
N GLY A 61 -16.26 21.94 1.53
CA GLY A 61 -16.98 21.73 0.26
C GLY A 61 -16.23 20.89 -0.78
N VAL A 62 -14.94 20.61 -0.56
CA VAL A 62 -14.15 19.64 -1.34
C VAL A 62 -14.35 18.23 -0.81
N ILE A 63 -14.28 18.05 0.51
CA ILE A 63 -14.63 16.79 1.19
C ILE A 63 -16.07 16.91 1.67
N ILE A 64 -16.94 16.06 1.14
CA ILE A 64 -18.40 16.25 1.26
C ILE A 64 -19.04 15.41 2.36
N GLU A 65 -18.34 14.40 2.86
CA GLU A 65 -18.75 13.55 3.99
C GLU A 65 -17.55 13.27 4.88
N GLU A 66 -17.82 12.91 6.13
CA GLU A 66 -16.81 12.53 7.11
C GLU A 66 -15.93 11.38 6.55
N PRO A 67 -14.60 11.49 6.65
CA PRO A 67 -13.69 10.44 6.21
C PRO A 67 -13.85 9.15 7.02
N GLU A 68 -13.65 8.02 6.36
CA GLU A 68 -13.75 6.70 6.99
C GLU A 68 -12.46 5.90 6.81
N VAL A 69 -11.99 5.29 7.89
CA VAL A 69 -10.92 4.28 7.84
C VAL A 69 -11.57 2.90 7.90
N TRP A 70 -11.54 2.18 6.79
CA TRP A 70 -12.19 0.87 6.66
C TRP A 70 -11.40 -0.26 7.34
N GLY A 71 -10.16 0.00 7.74
CA GLY A 71 -9.30 -0.94 8.44
C GLY A 71 -8.36 -1.68 7.50
N VAL A 72 -7.96 -2.89 7.88
CA VAL A 72 -7.03 -3.71 7.10
C VAL A 72 -7.70 -4.17 5.81
N GLU A 73 -7.10 -3.82 4.69
CA GLU A 73 -7.54 -4.19 3.35
C GLU A 73 -6.77 -5.41 2.82
N ASP A 74 -5.46 -5.47 3.08
CA ASP A 74 -4.59 -6.52 2.54
C ASP A 74 -3.41 -6.83 3.49
N LEU A 75 -2.93 -8.07 3.42
CA LEU A 75 -1.74 -8.57 4.11
C LEU A 75 -0.70 -8.96 3.04
N ALA A 76 0.10 -7.99 2.63
CA ALA A 76 1.12 -8.15 1.58
C ALA A 76 2.39 -8.85 2.12
N ALA A 77 3.34 -9.16 1.24
CA ALA A 77 4.55 -9.88 1.59
C ALA A 77 5.42 -9.16 2.65
N ASP A 78 5.39 -7.83 2.64
CA ASP A 78 6.24 -6.95 3.45
C ASP A 78 5.45 -5.89 4.25
N ALA A 79 4.13 -5.83 4.10
CA ALA A 79 3.30 -4.78 4.70
C ALA A 79 1.88 -5.26 5.06
N VAL A 80 1.30 -4.63 6.08
CA VAL A 80 -0.15 -4.63 6.30
C VAL A 80 -0.73 -3.36 5.69
N THR A 81 -1.69 -3.50 4.79
CA THR A 81 -2.32 -2.35 4.11
C THR A 81 -3.59 -1.95 4.82
N VAL A 82 -3.69 -0.68 5.23
CA VAL A 82 -4.88 -0.08 5.82
C VAL A 82 -5.52 0.87 4.82
N ARG A 83 -6.83 0.73 4.58
CA ARG A 83 -7.57 1.56 3.63
C ARG A 83 -8.28 2.72 4.30
N VAL A 84 -8.08 3.91 3.73
CA VAL A 84 -8.76 5.15 4.09
C VAL A 84 -9.56 5.63 2.89
N THR A 85 -10.82 6.02 3.11
CA THR A 85 -11.68 6.55 2.05
C THR A 85 -12.25 7.92 2.41
N LEU A 86 -12.25 8.81 1.42
CA LEU A 86 -12.84 10.14 1.52
C LEU A 86 -13.80 10.35 0.36
N LYS A 87 -14.97 10.89 0.63
CA LYS A 87 -15.90 11.31 -0.42
C LYS A 87 -15.64 12.77 -0.74
N THR A 88 -15.42 13.06 -2.01
CA THR A 88 -15.01 14.38 -2.48
C THR A 88 -15.96 14.93 -3.52
N ALA A 89 -15.87 16.23 -3.78
CA ALA A 89 -16.38 16.82 -5.00
C ALA A 89 -15.78 16.12 -6.24
N PRO A 90 -16.49 16.12 -7.38
CA PRO A 90 -15.96 15.58 -8.63
C PRO A 90 -14.60 16.20 -9.01
N LEU A 91 -13.68 15.38 -9.53
CA LEU A 91 -12.30 15.75 -9.96
C LEU A 91 -11.32 16.12 -8.84
N GLU A 92 -11.79 16.38 -7.62
CA GLU A 92 -10.92 16.71 -6.47
C GLU A 92 -10.27 15.46 -5.83
N GLN A 93 -10.71 14.25 -6.17
CA GLN A 93 -10.28 13.02 -5.51
C GLN A 93 -8.75 12.82 -5.55
N TRP A 94 -8.09 13.29 -6.61
CA TRP A 94 -6.62 13.18 -6.75
C TRP A 94 -5.87 14.22 -5.92
N ARG A 95 -6.40 15.45 -5.82
CA ARG A 95 -5.83 16.51 -4.97
C ARG A 95 -5.91 16.10 -3.51
N VAL A 96 -7.09 15.67 -3.06
CA VAL A 96 -7.30 15.14 -1.71
C VAL A 96 -6.38 13.95 -1.43
N ALA A 97 -6.24 13.02 -2.38
CA ALA A 97 -5.35 11.87 -2.20
C ALA A 97 -3.87 12.24 -2.04
N ARG A 98 -3.41 13.32 -2.67
CA ARG A 98 -2.00 13.76 -2.57
C ARG A 98 -1.73 14.40 -1.21
N VAL A 99 -2.56 15.36 -0.82
CA VAL A 99 -2.44 16.06 0.46
C VAL A 99 -2.60 15.07 1.63
N MET A 100 -3.53 14.13 1.52
CA MET A 100 -3.70 13.09 2.52
C MET A 100 -2.45 12.21 2.66
N ARG A 101 -1.81 11.79 1.55
CA ARG A 101 -0.53 11.04 1.62
C ARG A 101 0.58 11.83 2.28
N GLU A 102 0.69 13.12 1.99
CA GLU A 102 1.70 14.00 2.60
C GLU A 102 1.49 14.13 4.12
N ARG A 103 0.24 14.34 4.56
CA ARG A 103 -0.08 14.43 5.99
C ARG A 103 0.11 13.10 6.72
N ILE A 104 -0.27 11.98 6.10
CA ILE A 104 -0.03 10.64 6.64
C ILE A 104 1.47 10.44 6.84
N LYS A 105 2.29 10.74 5.83
CA LYS A 105 3.74 10.58 5.92
C LYS A 105 4.32 11.42 7.05
N ALA A 106 3.97 12.70 7.13
CA ALA A 106 4.46 13.58 8.18
C ALA A 106 4.02 13.12 9.57
N ARG A 107 2.79 12.65 9.71
CA ARG A 107 2.27 12.14 10.99
C ARG A 107 2.93 10.83 11.39
N PHE A 108 3.14 9.90 10.45
CA PHE A 108 3.82 8.63 10.71
C PHE A 108 5.27 8.85 11.13
N ASP A 109 5.98 9.78 10.50
CA ASP A 109 7.34 10.15 10.92
C ASP A 109 7.38 10.71 12.34
N HIS A 110 6.42 11.57 12.70
CA HIS A 110 6.31 12.12 14.05
C HIS A 110 5.99 11.04 15.10
N GLU A 111 5.11 10.11 14.75
CA GLU A 111 4.66 9.02 15.64
C GLU A 111 5.62 7.83 15.66
N GLY A 112 6.65 7.82 14.80
CA GLY A 112 7.60 6.72 14.66
C GLY A 112 6.97 5.45 14.10
N ILE A 113 5.92 5.56 13.28
CA ILE A 113 5.32 4.42 12.58
C ILE A 113 6.16 4.11 11.35
N GLU A 114 6.65 2.87 11.26
CA GLU A 114 7.48 2.47 10.13
C GLU A 114 6.63 2.18 8.88
N ILE A 115 6.92 2.92 7.80
CA ILE A 115 6.43 2.59 6.45
C ILE A 115 7.40 1.56 5.86
N PRO A 116 6.93 0.34 5.55
CA PRO A 116 7.79 -0.76 5.19
C PRO A 116 8.47 -0.49 3.84
N PHE A 117 9.74 -0.87 3.78
CA PHE A 117 10.48 -1.02 2.53
C PHE A 117 10.63 -2.52 2.23
N PRO A 118 10.70 -2.92 0.94
CA PRO A 118 10.86 -4.32 0.59
C PRO A 118 12.11 -4.93 1.26
N GLN A 119 11.90 -5.87 2.17
CA GLN A 119 12.98 -6.62 2.83
C GLN A 119 13.29 -7.89 2.04
N ARG A 120 14.57 -8.18 1.78
CA ARG A 120 15.01 -9.43 1.14
C ARG A 120 16.02 -10.15 2.02
N VAL A 121 15.64 -11.31 2.56
CA VAL A 121 16.57 -12.20 3.25
C VAL A 121 17.38 -12.96 2.21
N VAL A 122 18.70 -12.77 2.21
CA VAL A 122 19.64 -13.51 1.35
C VAL A 122 20.30 -14.61 2.18
N TRP A 123 19.96 -15.87 1.90
CA TRP A 123 20.64 -17.02 2.48
C TRP A 123 21.90 -17.31 1.66
N GLN A 124 23.08 -17.06 2.24
CA GLN A 124 24.33 -17.57 1.69
C GLN A 124 24.57 -18.98 2.22
N ARG A 125 24.45 -19.98 1.34
CA ARG A 125 24.93 -21.33 1.63
C ARG A 125 26.46 -21.32 1.48
N SER A 126 27.20 -21.45 2.58
CA SER A 126 28.63 -21.74 2.52
C SER A 126 28.83 -23.21 2.19
N GLU A 127 29.35 -23.50 1.00
CA GLU A 127 29.88 -24.83 0.66
C GLU A 127 31.28 -24.96 1.26
N ALA A 128 31.35 -25.27 2.54
CA ALA A 128 32.60 -25.61 3.20
C ALA A 128 32.39 -26.81 4.11
N GLY A 129 32.81 -27.98 3.62
CA GLY A 129 32.93 -29.19 4.43
C GLY A 129 32.54 -30.48 3.72
N ASP A 130 33.17 -30.81 2.60
CA ASP A 130 33.08 -32.17 2.05
C ASP A 130 34.36 -32.57 1.28
N THR A 131 35.56 -32.29 1.83
CA THR A 131 36.83 -32.69 1.17
C THR A 131 37.88 -33.31 2.09
N GLU A 132 37.71 -33.37 3.40
CA GLU A 132 38.74 -33.98 4.28
C GLU A 132 38.18 -35.16 5.07
N ALA A 133 37.82 -36.23 4.36
CA ALA A 133 37.58 -37.55 4.97
C ALA A 133 38.07 -38.74 4.10
N GLY A 134 38.92 -38.49 3.09
CA GLY A 134 39.38 -39.52 2.14
C GLY A 134 40.79 -40.09 2.35
N ASP A 135 41.70 -39.38 3.04
CA ASP A 135 43.14 -39.71 3.00
C ASP A 135 43.71 -40.28 4.31
N ALA A 136 42.87 -40.77 5.23
CA ALA A 136 43.32 -41.37 6.50
C ALA A 136 43.31 -42.91 6.52
N GLU A 137 42.75 -43.60 5.51
CA GLU A 137 42.57 -45.07 5.52
C GLU A 137 43.65 -45.85 4.76
N ALA A 138 44.78 -45.23 4.37
CA ALA A 138 45.85 -45.91 3.62
C ALA A 138 47.12 -46.25 4.45
N ALA A 139 47.15 -45.96 5.76
CA ALA A 139 48.38 -46.08 6.56
C ALA A 139 48.30 -47.01 7.80
N THR A 140 47.32 -47.92 7.87
CA THR A 140 47.31 -48.99 8.89
C THR A 140 47.12 -50.35 8.20
N GLY A 141 48.22 -50.92 7.74
CA GLY A 141 48.24 -52.20 7.04
C GLY A 141 49.66 -52.69 6.76
N ALA A 142 50.56 -52.53 7.73
CA ALA A 142 51.85 -53.21 7.73
C ALA A 142 51.93 -54.13 8.96
N ALA A 143 52.38 -55.37 8.71
CA ALA A 143 52.68 -56.45 9.66
C ALA A 143 51.51 -57.37 10.05
N ASP A 144 51.45 -58.59 9.48
CA ASP A 144 51.71 -59.83 10.22
C ASP A 144 51.81 -61.08 9.31
N HIS A 145 52.74 -61.99 9.66
CA HIS A 145 52.93 -63.39 9.20
C HIS A 145 53.31 -63.61 7.72
N GLY A 146 54.28 -64.45 7.33
CA GLY A 146 55.02 -65.53 7.97
C GLY A 146 55.45 -66.49 6.85
#